data_AF-A0A2E9SN62-F1
#
_entry.id   AF-A0A2E9SN62-F1
#
_cell.length_a   1.000
_cell.length_b   1.000
_cell.length_c   1.000
_cell.angle_alpha   90.00
_cell.angle_beta   90.00
_cell.angle_gamma   90.00
#
_symmetry.space_group_name_H-M   'P 1'
#
loop_
_entity.id
_entity.type
_entity.pdbx_description
1 polymer ?
#
loop_
_entity_poly.entity_id
_entity_poly.type
_entity_poly.pdbx_seq_one_letter_code
_entity_poly.pdbx_strand_id
1 'polypeptide(L)'
;MGLRIMNAVTLLFWVAFVVNFFQPLVGENSHWISWVGYALLAAHFGECLFFRKELHRDYQGKLAAGYITVLLLGFGRTSHWLNERKSAA
;
A
#
# COMPACT_ATOMS: atom_id res chain seq x y z
N MET A 1 0.44 -5.93 -18.17
CA MET A 1 -1.00 -5.69 -17.95
C MET A 1 -1.43 -5.95 -16.50
N GLY A 2 -0.98 -7.06 -15.86
CA GLY A 2 -1.36 -7.43 -14.49
C GLY A 2 -1.10 -6.37 -13.40
N LEU A 3 0.08 -5.72 -13.39
CA LEU A 3 0.41 -4.72 -12.36
C LEU A 3 -0.54 -3.51 -12.36
N ARG A 4 -0.97 -3.06 -13.54
CA ARG A 4 -1.94 -1.94 -13.67
C ARG A 4 -3.30 -2.31 -13.09
N ILE A 5 -3.75 -3.56 -13.32
CA ILE A 5 -5.01 -4.07 -12.80
C ILE A 5 -4.93 -4.18 -11.27
N MET A 6 -3.85 -4.75 -10.73
CA MET A 6 -3.65 -4.82 -9.28
C MET A 6 -3.65 -3.45 -8.63
N ASN A 7 -2.96 -2.47 -9.21
CA ASN A 7 -2.97 -1.10 -8.71
C ASN A 7 -4.39 -0.49 -8.72
N ALA A 8 -5.15 -0.69 -9.80
CA ALA A 8 -6.53 -0.22 -9.88
C ALA A 8 -7.42 -0.88 -8.82
N VAL A 9 -7.28 -2.19 -8.60
CA VAL A 9 -8.02 -2.93 -7.57
C VAL A 9 -7.66 -2.42 -6.17
N THR A 10 -6.38 -2.21 -5.87
CA THR A 10 -5.94 -1.67 -4.58
C THR A 10 -6.49 -0.27 -4.34
N LEU A 11 -6.45 0.60 -5.36
CA LEU A 11 -7.01 1.95 -5.26
C LEU A 11 -8.53 1.94 -5.05
N LEU A 12 -9.26 1.09 -5.79
CA LEU A 12 -10.70 0.90 -5.58
C LEU A 12 -11.01 0.37 -4.18
N PHE A 13 -10.18 -0.56 -3.68
CA PHE A 13 -10.32 -1.06 -2.33
C PHE A 13 -10.08 0.03 -1.28
N TRP A 14 -9.09 0.91 -1.47
CA TRP A 14 -8.89 2.06 -0.57
C TRP A 14 -10.10 2.98 -0.52
N VAL A 15 -10.71 3.27 -1.67
CA VAL A 15 -11.95 4.05 -1.72
C VAL A 15 -13.07 3.33 -0.96
N ALA A 16 -13.26 2.03 -1.20
CA ALA A 16 -14.27 1.23 -0.50
C ALA A 16 -14.01 1.18 1.02
N PHE A 17 -12.76 1.05 1.45
CA PHE A 17 -12.39 1.06 2.87
C PHE A 17 -12.68 2.41 3.54
N VAL A 18 -12.34 3.52 2.90
CA VAL A 18 -12.63 4.87 3.42
C VAL A 18 -14.14 5.09 3.51
N VAL A 19 -14.90 4.74 2.46
CA VAL A 19 -16.37 4.86 2.50
C VAL A 19 -16.96 3.97 3.59
N ASN A 20 -16.50 2.72 3.69
CA ASN A 20 -16.97 1.76 4.70
C ASN A 20 -16.70 2.23 6.15
N PHE A 21 -15.69 3.07 6.36
CA PHE A 21 -15.39 3.65 7.68
C PHE A 21 -16.47 4.65 8.12
N PHE A 22 -17.02 5.44 7.21
CA PHE A 22 -18.07 6.43 7.51
C PHE A 22 -19.48 5.84 7.38
N GLN A 23 -19.68 4.94 6.41
CA GLN A 23 -20.96 4.31 6.11
C GLN A 23 -20.72 2.82 5.76
N PRO A 24 -21.11 1.87 6.64
CA PRO A 24 -20.89 0.45 6.40
C PRO A 24 -21.52 -0.01 5.07
N LEU A 25 -20.69 -0.55 4.16
CA LEU A 25 -21.12 -0.91 2.80
C LEU A 25 -21.77 -2.29 2.70
N VAL A 26 -21.46 -3.20 3.63
CA VAL A 26 -21.87 -4.62 3.57
C VAL A 26 -22.80 -5.01 4.74
N GLY A 27 -23.41 -4.00 5.37
CA GLY A 27 -24.26 -4.15 6.56
C GLY A 27 -23.50 -4.00 7.87
N GLU A 28 -24.22 -3.63 8.94
CA GLU A 28 -23.65 -3.21 10.23
C GLU A 28 -22.80 -4.28 10.92
N ASN A 29 -23.09 -5.57 10.68
CA ASN A 29 -22.38 -6.70 11.29
C ASN A 29 -21.20 -7.24 10.45
N SER A 30 -20.94 -6.64 9.28
CA SER A 30 -19.96 -7.13 8.32
C SER A 30 -18.70 -6.28 8.34
N HIS A 31 -17.71 -6.69 9.12
CA HIS A 31 -16.46 -5.92 9.34
C HIS A 31 -15.29 -6.35 8.46
N TRP A 32 -15.50 -7.23 7.47
CA TRP A 32 -14.39 -7.79 6.69
C TRP A 32 -13.64 -6.71 5.89
N ILE A 33 -14.33 -5.71 5.33
CA ILE A 33 -13.67 -4.59 4.62
C ILE A 33 -12.73 -3.85 5.58
N SER A 34 -13.20 -3.59 6.81
CA SER A 34 -12.40 -2.94 7.85
C SER A 34 -11.19 -3.78 8.24
N TRP A 35 -11.38 -5.07 8.50
CA TRP A 35 -10.28 -5.99 8.84
C TRP A 35 -9.23 -6.10 7.74
N VAL A 36 -9.66 -6.24 6.47
CA VAL A 36 -8.75 -6.28 5.33
C VAL A 36 -8.02 -4.95 5.18
N GLY A 37 -8.70 -3.82 5.37
CA GLY A 37 -8.06 -2.50 5.30
C GLY A 37 -7.03 -2.27 6.41
N TYR A 38 -7.30 -2.71 7.65
CA TYR A 38 -6.32 -2.65 8.73
C TYR A 38 -5.14 -3.58 8.49
N ALA A 39 -5.38 -4.80 7.99
CA ALA A 39 -4.30 -5.71 7.61
C ALA A 39 -3.42 -5.12 6.50
N LEU A 40 -4.03 -4.47 5.50
CA LEU A 40 -3.31 -3.82 4.41
C LEU A 40 -2.53 -2.59 4.90
N LEU A 41 -3.10 -1.78 5.78
CA LEU A 41 -2.39 -0.69 6.47
C LEU A 41 -1.15 -1.18 7.20
N ALA A 42 -1.29 -2.26 7.99
CA ALA A 42 -0.19 -2.85 8.72
C ALA A 42 0.90 -3.39 7.78
N ALA A 43 0.52 -4.04 6.68
CA ALA A 43 1.45 -4.53 5.67
C ALA A 43 2.25 -3.38 5.05
N HIS A 44 1.59 -2.33 4.57
CA HIS A 44 2.27 -1.17 3.97
C HIS A 44 3.12 -0.39 4.97
N PHE A 45 2.71 -0.34 6.24
CA PHE A 45 3.54 0.20 7.30
C PHE A 45 4.83 -0.62 7.48
N GLY A 46 4.72 -1.96 7.47
CA GLY A 46 5.88 -2.85 7.49
C GLY A 46 6.82 -2.63 6.30
N GLU A 47 6.28 -2.44 5.10
CA GLU A 47 7.07 -2.11 3.90
C GLU A 47 7.82 -0.78 4.07
N CYS A 48 7.16 0.26 4.61
CA CYS A 48 7.80 1.54 4.89
C CYS A 48 8.97 1.42 5.86
N LEU A 49 8.87 0.54 6.86
CA LEU A 49 9.94 0.29 7.83
C LEU A 49 11.10 -0.51 7.22
N PHE A 50 10.78 -1.59 6.50
CA PHE A 50 11.78 -2.51 5.94
C PHE A 50 12.59 -1.89 4.80
N PHE A 51 11.93 -1.09 3.96
CA PHE A 51 12.53 -0.37 2.82
C PHE A 51 12.76 1.11 3.13
N ARG A 52 12.85 1.48 4.41
CA ARG A 52 13.01 2.88 4.82
C ARG A 52 14.20 3.56 4.13
N LYS A 53 15.32 2.85 3.98
CA LYS A 53 16.54 3.41 3.38
C LYS A 53 16.34 3.71 1.90
N GLU A 54 15.77 2.77 1.16
CA GLU A 54 15.45 2.91 -0.26
C GLU A 54 14.38 3.99 -0.48
N LEU A 55 13.37 4.04 0.37
CA LEU A 55 12.35 5.08 0.35
C LEU A 55 12.98 6.47 0.54
N HIS A 56 13.89 6.62 1.50
CA HIS A 56 14.56 7.90 1.72
C HIS A 56 15.50 8.29 0.59
N ARG A 57 16.17 7.30 -0.02
CA ARG A 57 17.04 7.52 -1.19
C ARG A 57 16.23 7.97 -2.39
N ASP A 58 15.14 7.26 -2.71
CA ASP A 58 14.39 7.45 -3.94
C ASP A 58 13.42 8.65 -3.87
N TYR A 59 13.05 9.09 -2.67
CA TYR A 59 12.16 10.24 -2.44
C TYR A 59 12.82 11.35 -1.62
N GLN A 60 14.14 11.56 -1.76
CA GLN A 60 14.82 12.70 -1.14
C GLN A 60 14.10 14.01 -1.48
N GLY A 61 13.79 14.82 -0.45
CA GLY A 61 13.05 16.07 -0.59
C GLY A 61 11.53 15.94 -0.76
N LYS A 62 10.99 14.72 -0.96
CA LYS A 62 9.54 14.46 -1.11
C LYS A 62 9.10 13.20 -0.35
N LEU A 63 9.64 13.00 0.85
CA LEU A 63 9.41 11.80 1.66
C LEU A 63 7.92 11.50 1.87
N ALA A 64 7.09 12.52 2.11
CA ALA A 64 5.65 12.34 2.27
C ALA A 64 5.01 11.66 1.04
N ALA A 65 5.38 12.08 -0.17
CA ALA A 65 4.89 11.46 -1.40
C ALA A 65 5.38 10.00 -1.53
N GLY A 66 6.58 9.70 -1.06
CA GLY A 66 7.10 8.33 -0.99
C GLY A 66 6.25 7.43 -0.09
N TYR A 67 5.98 7.85 1.15
CA TYR A 67 5.13 7.09 2.07
C TYR A 67 3.72 6.90 1.53
N ILE A 68 3.12 7.94 0.94
CA ILE A 68 1.81 7.84 0.28
C ILE A 68 1.85 6.85 -0.87
N THR A 69 2.93 6.83 -1.66
CA THR A 69 3.08 5.88 -2.76
C THR A 69 3.14 4.44 -2.25
N VAL A 70 3.86 4.18 -1.16
CA VAL A 70 3.89 2.83 -0.55
C VAL A 70 2.54 2.46 0.04
N LEU A 71 1.86 3.40 0.72
CA LEU A 71 0.53 3.17 1.25
C LEU A 71 -0.49 2.79 0.17
N LEU A 72 -0.45 3.47 -0.98
CA LEU A 72 -1.41 3.25 -2.06
C LEU A 72 -1.03 2.06 -2.95
N LEU A 73 0.26 1.83 -3.17
CA LEU A 73 0.79 0.96 -4.24
C LEU A 73 1.94 0.04 -3.77
N GLY A 74 2.03 -0.25 -2.47
CA GLY A 74 3.19 -0.87 -1.83
C GLY A 74 3.72 -2.12 -2.53
N PHE A 75 2.85 -3.05 -2.93
CA PHE A 75 3.26 -4.26 -3.68
C PHE A 75 4.09 -3.97 -4.94
N GLY A 76 3.68 -2.97 -5.73
CA GLY A 76 4.41 -2.57 -6.93
C GLY A 76 5.76 -1.94 -6.61
N ARG A 77 5.85 -1.17 -5.52
CA ARG A 77 7.10 -0.51 -5.14
C ARG A 77 8.08 -1.45 -4.46
N THR A 78 7.59 -2.29 -3.56
CA THR A 78 8.35 -3.31 -2.82
C THR A 78 9.00 -4.30 -3.78
N SER A 79 8.27 -4.78 -4.80
CA SER A 79 8.83 -5.70 -5.80
C SER A 79 10.01 -5.09 -6.56
N HIS A 80 9.96 -3.78 -6.87
CA HIS A 80 11.08 -3.07 -7.49
C HIS A 80 12.32 -3.06 -6.60
N TRP A 81 12.17 -2.70 -5.31
CA TRP A 81 13.29 -2.69 -4.37
C TRP A 81 13.87 -4.07 -4.10
N LEU A 82 13.03 -5.10 -4.05
CA LEU A 82 13.49 -6.49 -3.94
C LEU A 82 14.32 -6.89 -5.16
N ASN A 83 13.91 -6.48 -6.37
CA ASN A 83 14.66 -6.79 -7.58
C ASN A 83 16.00 -6.04 -7.62
N GLU A 84 16.04 -4.78 -7.21
CA GLU A 84 17.30 -4.02 -7.06
C GLU A 84 18.26 -4.68 -6.07
N ARG A 85 17.77 -5.09 -4.88
CA ARG A 85 18.60 -5.77 -3.87
C ARG A 85 19.17 -7.08 -4.40
N LYS A 86 18.39 -7.85 -5.18
CA LYS A 86 18.86 -9.09 -5.81
C LYS A 86 19.93 -8.85 -6.86
N SER A 87 19.81 -7.79 -7.67
CA SER A 87 20.80 -7.45 -8.69
C SER A 87 22.10 -6.88 -8.13
N ALA A 88 22.09 -6.40 -6.89
CA ALA A 88 23.25 -5.82 -6.20
C ALA A 88 24.00 -6.82 -5.29
N ALA A 89 23.51 -8.05 -5.16
CA ALA A 89 24.10 -9.14 -4.39
C ALA A 89 24.83 -10.12 -5.31
#